data_AF-A0A2P5BAV6-F1
#
_entry.id   AF-A0A2P5BAV6-F1
#
_cell.length_a   1.000
_cell.length_b   1.000
_cell.length_c   1.000
_cell.angle_alpha   90.00
_cell.angle_beta   90.00
_cell.angle_gamma   90.00
#
_symmetry.space_group_name_H-M   'P 1'
#
loop_
_entity.id
_entity.type
_entity.pdbx_description
1 polymer ?
#
loop_
_entity_poly.entity_id
_entity_poly.type
_entity_poly.pdbx_seq_one_letter_code
_entity_poly.pdbx_strand_id
1 'polypeptide(L)'
;MATMQSLIGLVNKIQRACTVLGDHGGEGMSLWEALPSVAVVGGQSSGKSSVLESVVGRDFLPRGSGIVTRRPLVLQLHKTEDGQTEYAEFLHAPRKKFTDFAAVRKEIQDETDRITGKTKQISNIPIQLSIYSPNVVNLTVIDLPGLTKVAVEGQPDSIVEDIENMVRSYVEKPNCIILAISPANQDIATSDAIKLAREVDPSGERTFGVLTKLDLMDKGTNAVDVLEGRSYRLQHPWVGIVNRSQADINKNVDMMAARRKEREYFQTSPEYGHLAHKMGSEYLAKLLSQHLESVIRQRIPSIISLISKTIDELNAELDRIGRPIAVDSGAQLYTILELCRAFDRVFKEHLDGGRPGGDRIYGVFDHQLPAALKKLPFDRHLSTKNVQRVVSEADGYQPHLIAPEQGYRRLIDGSIGYFKGPAEASVDAVHHILKELVRKSMAETEELRRFPTLQSDIAAAATEALERFREDSRKTVTRLVDMESSYLTVDFFRKLHLEPEKSPNPTGPNTDRYSDNHFRRIGSNVNAYINMVCDTLKHSIPKAVVYCQVREAKRSLLTHFYAQVGRREKERLGAMLDEDPTLMEKRAAIAKRLELYKSARDEIDSVAWK
;
A
#
# COMPACT_ATOMS: atom_id res chain seq x y z
N MET A 1 -36.37 -10.13 -9.76
CA MET A 1 -36.54 -8.67 -9.78
C MET A 1 -36.36 -8.16 -8.37
N ALA A 2 -35.22 -7.55 -8.06
CA ALA A 2 -34.97 -6.85 -6.81
C ALA A 2 -36.16 -5.94 -6.44
N THR A 3 -36.69 -6.10 -5.23
CA THR A 3 -37.77 -5.25 -4.74
C THR A 3 -37.25 -3.84 -4.50
N MET A 4 -38.09 -2.84 -4.77
CA MET A 4 -37.86 -1.39 -4.59
C MET A 4 -37.22 -1.01 -3.24
N GLN A 5 -37.46 -1.81 -2.19
CA GLN A 5 -36.88 -1.62 -0.85
C GLN A 5 -35.38 -1.97 -0.77
N SER A 6 -34.91 -2.90 -1.60
CA SER A 6 -33.54 -3.43 -1.56
C SER A 6 -32.50 -2.45 -2.12
N LEU A 7 -32.85 -1.76 -3.22
CA LEU A 7 -31.94 -0.86 -3.95
C LEU A 7 -31.58 0.41 -3.18
N ILE A 8 -32.56 1.04 -2.54
CA ILE A 8 -32.32 2.26 -1.75
C ILE A 8 -31.62 1.91 -0.43
N GLY A 9 -31.95 0.75 0.16
CA GLY A 9 -31.23 0.22 1.32
C GLY A 9 -29.74 0.01 1.04
N LEU A 10 -29.42 -0.55 -0.14
CA LEU A 10 -28.05 -0.75 -0.62
C LEU A 10 -27.29 0.58 -0.77
N VAL A 11 -27.86 1.57 -1.46
CA VAL A 11 -27.23 2.90 -1.60
C VAL A 11 -26.95 3.53 -0.24
N ASN A 12 -27.89 3.42 0.70
CA ASN A 12 -27.74 3.99 2.05
C ASN A 12 -26.64 3.29 2.87
N LYS A 13 -26.45 1.99 2.69
CA LYS A 13 -25.34 1.25 3.32
C LYS A 13 -24.00 1.67 2.73
N ILE A 14 -23.89 1.74 1.41
CA ILE A 14 -22.65 2.19 0.73
C ILE A 14 -22.30 3.61 1.16
N GLN A 15 -23.29 4.51 1.21
CA GLN A 15 -23.15 5.86 1.74
C GLN A 15 -22.57 5.86 3.16
N ARG A 16 -23.18 5.11 4.10
CA ARG A 16 -22.69 5.00 5.48
C ARG A 16 -21.25 4.51 5.54
N ALA A 17 -20.91 3.48 4.76
CA ALA A 17 -19.54 2.94 4.69
C ALA A 17 -18.51 3.98 4.20
N CYS A 18 -18.84 4.75 3.16
CA CYS A 18 -17.98 5.82 2.65
C CYS A 18 -17.79 6.94 3.67
N THR A 19 -18.83 7.24 4.45
CA THR A 19 -18.80 8.30 5.47
C THR A 19 -17.91 7.92 6.65
N VAL A 20 -17.98 6.68 7.12
CA VAL A 20 -17.12 6.17 8.21
C VAL A 20 -15.64 6.17 7.82
N LEU A 21 -15.33 6.08 6.53
CA LEU A 21 -13.97 6.10 5.99
C LEU A 21 -13.38 7.50 5.82
N GLY A 22 -14.14 8.57 6.08
CA GLY A 22 -13.68 9.93 5.81
C GLY A 22 -13.55 10.26 4.32
N ASP A 23 -14.18 9.47 3.45
CA ASP A 23 -14.25 9.71 2.00
C ASP A 23 -15.31 10.79 1.71
N HIS A 24 -15.13 11.97 2.34
CA HIS A 24 -16.01 13.13 2.25
C HIS A 24 -15.62 14.04 1.09
N GLY A 25 -15.41 13.49 -0.11
CA GLY A 25 -15.09 14.28 -1.30
C GLY A 25 -13.74 15.00 -1.21
N GLY A 26 -12.67 14.27 -0.86
CA GLY A 26 -11.30 14.69 -1.16
C GLY A 26 -10.93 14.41 -2.62
N GLU A 27 -9.85 15.00 -3.12
CA GLU A 27 -9.40 14.94 -4.52
C GLU A 27 -9.46 13.53 -5.13
N GLY A 28 -10.49 13.31 -5.97
CA GLY A 28 -10.77 12.04 -6.65
C GLY A 28 -12.26 11.71 -6.62
N MET A 29 -12.74 10.97 -7.63
CA MET A 29 -14.15 10.57 -7.72
C MET A 29 -14.44 9.52 -6.63
N SER A 30 -14.91 9.97 -5.47
CA SER A 30 -15.22 9.10 -4.32
C SER A 30 -16.46 8.25 -4.61
N LEU A 31 -16.56 7.07 -3.99
CA LEU A 31 -17.73 6.20 -4.17
C LEU A 31 -19.02 6.92 -3.69
N TRP A 32 -18.88 7.84 -2.74
CA TRP A 32 -19.96 8.72 -2.29
C TRP A 32 -20.52 9.63 -3.41
N GLU A 33 -19.66 10.17 -4.28
CA GLU A 33 -20.04 11.06 -5.39
C GLU A 33 -20.73 10.34 -6.55
N ALA A 34 -20.46 9.05 -6.71
CA ALA A 34 -21.10 8.22 -7.71
C ALA A 34 -22.56 7.86 -7.34
N LEU A 35 -22.97 8.04 -6.07
CA LEU A 35 -24.27 7.63 -5.58
C LEU A 35 -25.33 8.72 -5.83
N PRO A 36 -26.51 8.36 -6.40
CA PRO A 36 -27.59 9.31 -6.58
C PRO A 36 -28.09 9.88 -5.25
N SER A 37 -28.31 11.18 -5.20
CA SER A 37 -28.81 11.89 -4.01
C SER A 37 -29.76 13.00 -4.40
N VAL A 38 -30.70 13.34 -3.52
CA VAL A 38 -31.61 14.49 -3.71
C VAL A 38 -31.13 15.65 -2.84
N ALA A 39 -30.73 16.76 -3.44
CA ALA A 39 -30.37 17.98 -2.72
C ALA A 39 -31.51 19.00 -2.72
N VAL A 40 -31.84 19.51 -1.54
CA VAL A 40 -32.90 20.50 -1.36
C VAL A 40 -32.29 21.90 -1.45
N VAL A 41 -32.74 22.68 -2.43
CA VAL A 41 -32.24 24.03 -2.68
C VAL A 41 -33.39 25.02 -2.57
N GLY A 42 -33.15 26.16 -1.93
CA GLY A 42 -34.17 27.15 -1.71
C GLY A 42 -33.64 28.36 -0.95
N GLY A 43 -34.21 29.53 -1.22
CA GLY A 43 -33.93 30.73 -0.44
C GLY A 43 -34.25 30.56 1.04
N GLN A 44 -33.72 31.44 1.89
CA GLN A 44 -34.13 31.51 3.29
C GLN A 44 -35.65 31.68 3.39
N SER A 45 -36.30 30.94 4.31
CA SER A 45 -37.75 31.00 4.52
C SER A 45 -38.63 30.57 3.33
N SER A 46 -38.08 29.89 2.32
CA SER A 46 -38.85 29.28 1.21
C SER A 46 -39.68 28.06 1.62
N GLY A 47 -39.52 27.59 2.86
CA GLY A 47 -40.25 26.43 3.41
C GLY A 47 -39.54 25.08 3.24
N LYS A 48 -38.23 25.06 2.97
CA LYS A 48 -37.43 23.81 2.85
C LYS A 48 -37.65 22.83 4.01
N SER A 49 -37.40 23.28 5.24
CA SER A 49 -37.55 22.45 6.43
C SER A 49 -38.99 21.97 6.61
N SER A 50 -39.98 22.82 6.30
CA SER A 50 -41.40 22.43 6.34
C SER A 50 -41.73 21.36 5.30
N VAL A 51 -41.20 21.44 4.08
CA VAL A 51 -41.39 20.40 3.05
C VAL A 51 -40.80 19.08 3.52
N LEU A 52 -39.58 19.09 4.08
CA LEU A 52 -38.93 17.89 4.61
C LEU A 52 -39.72 17.27 5.77
N GLU A 53 -40.16 18.07 6.73
CA GLU A 53 -41.00 17.59 7.83
C GLU A 53 -42.34 17.04 7.33
N SER A 54 -42.97 17.68 6.33
CA SER A 54 -44.19 17.19 5.69
C SER A 54 -43.98 15.86 4.96
N VAL A 55 -42.82 15.66 4.31
CA VAL A 55 -42.44 14.39 3.66
C VAL A 55 -42.19 13.28 4.69
N VAL A 56 -41.53 13.60 5.82
CA VAL A 56 -41.28 12.63 6.90
C VAL A 56 -42.53 12.33 7.72
N GLY A 57 -43.40 13.31 7.92
CA GLY A 57 -44.57 13.19 8.78
C GLY A 57 -44.30 13.54 10.25
N ARG A 58 -43.13 14.11 10.59
CA ARG A 58 -42.72 14.44 11.97
C ARG A 58 -42.01 15.78 12.04
N ASP A 59 -42.08 16.39 13.21
CA ASP A 59 -41.36 17.62 13.58
C ASP A 59 -40.00 17.27 14.18
N PHE A 60 -38.92 17.45 13.42
CA PHE A 60 -37.57 17.10 13.88
C PHE A 60 -36.50 18.10 13.46
N LEU A 61 -36.79 19.02 12.54
CA LEU A 61 -35.82 20.03 12.14
C LEU A 61 -35.90 21.22 13.11
N PRO A 62 -34.76 21.87 13.42
CA PRO A 62 -34.77 23.08 14.22
C PRO A 62 -35.57 24.18 13.50
N ARG A 63 -36.15 25.10 14.27
CA ARG A 63 -36.88 26.27 13.76
C ARG A 63 -36.37 27.52 14.46
N GLY A 64 -36.19 28.61 13.72
CA GLY A 64 -35.74 29.88 14.30
C GLY A 64 -35.63 30.99 13.26
N SER A 65 -35.40 32.21 13.73
CA SER A 65 -35.06 33.35 12.88
C SER A 65 -33.58 33.30 12.48
N GLY A 66 -33.26 33.54 11.21
CA GLY A 66 -31.89 33.48 10.69
C GLY A 66 -31.58 32.19 9.91
N ILE A 67 -30.29 31.85 9.79
CA ILE A 67 -29.83 30.63 9.12
C ILE A 67 -30.02 29.46 10.07
N VAL A 68 -31.07 28.68 9.85
CA VAL A 68 -31.45 27.57 10.72
C VAL A 68 -30.58 26.33 10.45
N THR A 69 -30.48 25.93 9.17
CA THR A 69 -29.59 24.84 8.73
C THR A 69 -28.19 25.42 8.48
N ARG A 70 -27.26 25.23 9.43
CA ARG A 70 -25.85 25.70 9.35
C ARG A 70 -24.87 24.63 8.88
N ARG A 71 -25.31 23.38 8.81
CA ARG A 71 -24.56 22.22 8.32
C ARG A 71 -25.47 21.43 7.39
N PRO A 72 -24.96 20.85 6.28
CA PRO A 72 -25.74 19.93 5.47
C PRO A 72 -26.28 18.78 6.32
N LEU A 73 -27.56 18.45 6.18
CA LEU A 73 -28.18 17.31 6.86
C LEU A 73 -28.52 16.24 5.82
N VAL A 74 -27.81 15.12 5.86
CA VAL A 74 -28.11 13.95 5.04
C VAL A 74 -29.13 13.10 5.78
N LEU A 75 -30.36 13.15 5.29
CA LEU A 75 -31.52 12.48 5.84
C LEU A 75 -31.79 11.20 5.06
N GLN A 76 -31.71 10.06 5.74
CA GLN A 76 -32.03 8.75 5.19
C GLN A 76 -33.35 8.26 5.77
N LEU A 77 -34.38 8.16 4.93
CA LEU A 77 -35.69 7.63 5.31
C LEU A 77 -35.75 6.15 4.98
N HIS A 78 -36.15 5.35 5.98
CA HIS A 78 -36.30 3.91 5.88
C HIS A 78 -37.74 3.53 6.21
N LYS A 79 -38.44 2.97 5.21
CA LYS A 79 -39.77 2.41 5.40
C LYS A 79 -39.69 1.12 6.20
N THR A 80 -40.31 1.09 7.37
CA THR A 80 -40.46 -0.13 8.19
C THR A 80 -41.82 -0.79 7.97
N GLU A 81 -42.00 -1.98 8.54
CA GLU A 81 -43.29 -2.68 8.56
C GLU A 81 -44.31 -1.94 9.44
N ASP A 82 -45.59 -2.07 9.08
CA ASP A 82 -46.69 -1.47 9.81
C ASP A 82 -46.75 -2.01 11.25
N GLY A 83 -46.82 -1.11 12.23
CA GLY A 83 -46.87 -1.46 13.66
C GLY A 83 -45.52 -1.43 14.40
N GLN A 84 -44.40 -1.22 13.71
CA GLN A 84 -43.12 -0.96 14.38
C GLN A 84 -43.04 0.47 14.94
N THR A 85 -42.41 0.63 16.11
CA THR A 85 -42.18 1.94 16.72
C THR A 85 -41.19 2.75 15.89
N GLU A 86 -41.55 3.98 15.58
CA GLU A 86 -40.69 4.91 14.86
C GLU A 86 -39.48 5.29 15.70
N TYR A 87 -38.30 5.31 15.08
CA TYR A 87 -37.08 5.76 15.74
C TYR A 87 -36.12 6.41 14.75
N ALA A 88 -35.20 7.22 15.28
CA ALA A 88 -34.11 7.81 14.54
C ALA A 88 -32.76 7.43 15.13
N GLU A 89 -31.73 7.43 14.30
CA GLU A 89 -30.36 7.10 14.66
C GLU A 89 -29.39 8.06 13.95
N PHE A 90 -28.39 8.53 14.69
CA PHE A 90 -27.33 9.38 14.14
C PHE A 90 -26.06 8.58 13.93
N LEU A 91 -25.31 8.88 12.87
CA LEU A 91 -24.02 8.22 12.62
C LEU A 91 -23.02 8.44 13.77
N HIS A 92 -23.01 9.63 14.38
CA HIS A 92 -22.12 9.94 15.50
C HIS A 92 -22.57 9.30 16.83
N ALA A 93 -23.77 8.72 16.88
CA ALA A 93 -24.34 8.05 18.05
C ALA A 93 -24.97 6.67 17.69
N PRO A 94 -24.21 5.72 17.12
CA PRO A 94 -24.72 4.49 16.48
C PRO A 94 -25.26 3.42 17.45
N ARG A 95 -25.43 3.76 18.74
CA ARG A 95 -26.02 2.88 19.77
C ARG A 95 -27.20 3.52 20.48
N LYS A 96 -27.57 4.74 20.10
CA LYS A 96 -28.64 5.51 20.74
C LYS A 96 -29.79 5.67 19.75
N LYS A 97 -30.89 4.97 20.02
CA LYS A 97 -32.14 5.11 19.27
C LYS A 97 -32.97 6.23 19.89
N PHE A 98 -33.37 7.20 19.07
CA PHE A 98 -34.21 8.31 19.47
C PHE A 98 -35.65 8.01 19.06
N THR A 99 -36.53 7.79 20.03
CA THR A 99 -37.98 7.61 19.79
C THR A 99 -38.74 8.94 19.87
N ASP A 100 -38.18 9.92 20.58
CA ASP A 100 -38.72 11.28 20.66
C ASP A 100 -38.06 12.19 19.62
N PHE A 101 -38.85 12.69 18.68
CA PHE A 101 -38.37 13.60 17.62
C PHE A 101 -38.05 15.01 18.13
N ALA A 102 -38.55 15.41 19.30
CA ALA A 102 -38.09 16.63 19.96
C ALA A 102 -36.64 16.48 20.43
N ALA A 103 -36.26 15.29 20.91
CA ALA A 103 -34.87 14.98 21.23
C ALA A 103 -33.98 14.92 19.98
N VAL A 104 -34.49 14.41 18.85
CA VAL A 104 -33.78 14.46 17.55
C VAL A 104 -33.50 15.89 17.14
N ARG A 105 -34.48 16.78 17.23
CA ARG A 105 -34.31 18.22 16.95
C ARG A 105 -33.22 18.85 17.81
N LYS A 106 -33.25 18.56 19.11
CA LYS A 106 -32.26 19.08 20.05
C LYS A 106 -30.86 18.54 19.73
N GLU A 107 -30.74 17.25 19.43
CA GLU A 107 -29.47 16.63 19.04
C GLU A 107 -28.89 17.22 17.76
N ILE A 108 -29.71 17.52 16.74
CA ILE A 108 -29.25 18.22 15.52
C ILE A 108 -28.66 19.58 15.89
N GLN A 109 -29.31 20.31 16.79
CA GLN A 109 -28.87 21.63 17.21
C GLN A 109 -27.58 21.56 18.04
N ASP A 110 -27.52 20.65 19.01
CA ASP A 110 -26.35 20.41 19.86
C ASP A 110 -25.13 19.98 19.02
N GLU A 111 -25.31 19.07 18.06
CA GLU A 111 -24.25 18.60 17.15
C GLU A 111 -23.81 19.69 16.16
N THR A 112 -24.72 20.57 15.75
CA THR A 112 -24.38 21.74 14.94
C THR A 112 -23.53 22.72 15.73
N ASP A 113 -23.94 23.04 16.95
CA ASP A 113 -23.24 23.97 17.85
C ASP A 113 -21.88 23.42 18.31
N ARG A 114 -21.73 22.09 18.39
CA ARG A 114 -20.45 21.45 18.74
C ARG A 114 -19.34 21.77 17.74
N ILE A 115 -19.65 21.77 16.44
CA ILE A 115 -18.65 22.01 15.37
C ILE A 115 -18.56 23.49 15.00
N THR A 116 -19.70 24.18 14.89
CA THR A 116 -19.74 25.58 14.43
C THR A 116 -19.59 26.60 15.56
N GLY A 117 -19.55 26.14 16.80
CA GLY A 117 -19.66 26.98 17.98
C GLY A 117 -21.06 27.60 18.12
N LYS A 118 -21.25 28.43 19.15
CA LYS A 118 -22.45 29.28 19.28
C LYS A 118 -22.44 30.48 18.34
N THR A 119 -21.31 30.70 17.66
CA THR A 119 -21.16 31.66 16.58
C THR A 119 -21.98 31.20 15.36
N LYS A 120 -22.64 32.12 14.66
CA LYS A 120 -23.53 31.83 13.51
C LYS A 120 -22.79 31.36 12.24
N GLN A 121 -21.68 30.64 12.40
CA GLN A 121 -20.84 30.09 11.33
C GLN A 121 -21.46 28.82 10.73
N ILE A 122 -21.03 28.47 9.52
CA ILE A 122 -21.44 27.26 8.80
C ILE A 122 -20.29 26.26 8.73
N SER A 123 -20.60 24.99 8.47
CA SER A 123 -19.59 23.94 8.23
C SER A 123 -20.06 23.02 7.12
N ASN A 124 -19.12 22.61 6.27
CA ASN A 124 -19.34 21.67 5.16
C ASN A 124 -19.41 20.20 5.62
N ILE A 125 -19.13 19.90 6.89
CA ILE A 125 -19.19 18.54 7.43
C ILE A 125 -20.67 18.16 7.67
N PRO A 126 -21.22 17.18 6.94
CA PRO A 126 -22.63 16.84 7.04
C PRO A 126 -22.98 16.15 8.37
N ILE A 127 -24.24 16.30 8.80
CA ILE A 127 -24.86 15.47 9.85
C ILE A 127 -25.62 14.34 9.16
N GLN A 128 -25.42 13.09 9.59
CA GLN A 128 -26.16 11.94 9.06
C GLN A 128 -27.22 11.46 10.04
N LEU A 129 -28.46 11.44 9.57
CA LEU A 129 -29.64 11.03 10.33
C LEU A 129 -30.42 9.97 9.54
N SER A 130 -30.59 8.80 10.14
CA SER A 130 -31.46 7.74 9.63
C SER A 130 -32.77 7.72 10.42
N ILE A 131 -33.92 7.84 9.73
CA ILE A 131 -35.26 7.74 10.33
C ILE A 131 -35.93 6.47 9.83
N TYR A 132 -36.43 5.67 10.76
CA TYR A 132 -37.15 4.43 10.52
C TYR A 132 -38.63 4.62 10.88
N SER A 133 -39.52 4.55 9.88
CA SER A 133 -40.96 4.76 10.07
C SER A 133 -41.80 4.00 9.04
N PRO A 134 -43.01 3.52 9.38
CA PRO A 134 -43.92 2.91 8.40
C PRO A 134 -44.58 3.96 7.48
N ASN A 135 -44.59 5.23 7.90
CA ASN A 135 -45.29 6.33 7.24
C ASN A 135 -44.45 7.07 6.18
N VAL A 136 -43.21 6.63 5.95
CA VAL A 136 -42.27 7.22 4.99
C VAL A 136 -41.98 6.28 3.82
N VAL A 137 -41.44 6.84 2.74
CA VAL A 137 -40.84 6.08 1.64
C VAL A 137 -39.34 5.95 1.87
N ASN A 138 -38.73 4.95 1.24
CA ASN A 138 -37.28 4.89 1.19
C ASN A 138 -36.77 6.04 0.31
N LEU A 139 -36.07 6.99 0.91
CA LEU A 139 -35.59 8.19 0.23
C LEU A 139 -34.40 8.76 0.97
N THR A 140 -33.41 9.24 0.22
CA THR A 140 -32.26 9.95 0.80
C THR A 140 -32.24 11.38 0.27
N VAL A 141 -32.33 12.32 1.20
CA VAL A 141 -32.42 13.76 0.91
C VAL A 141 -31.36 14.51 1.70
N ILE A 142 -30.76 15.51 1.08
CA ILE A 142 -29.76 16.39 1.68
C ILE A 142 -30.41 17.76 1.86
N ASP A 143 -30.64 18.16 3.11
CA ASP A 143 -31.04 19.53 3.44
C ASP A 143 -29.80 20.43 3.44
N LEU A 144 -29.83 21.47 2.62
CA LEU A 144 -28.73 22.43 2.50
C LEU A 144 -29.12 23.76 3.14
N PRO A 145 -28.13 24.54 3.61
CA PRO A 145 -28.37 25.90 4.08
C PRO A 145 -29.15 26.74 3.05
N GLY A 146 -30.05 27.59 3.54
CA GLY A 146 -30.83 28.45 2.66
C GLY A 146 -29.99 29.56 2.05
N LEU A 147 -30.15 29.78 0.75
CA LEU A 147 -29.52 30.90 0.05
C LEU A 147 -29.98 32.22 0.70
N THR A 148 -29.02 33.05 1.13
CA THR A 148 -29.26 34.38 1.71
C THR A 148 -28.58 35.43 0.84
N LYS A 149 -29.15 36.63 0.77
CA LYS A 149 -28.59 37.78 0.01
C LYS A 149 -27.83 38.77 0.88
N VAL A 150 -27.98 38.67 2.20
CA VAL A 150 -27.44 39.64 3.16
C VAL A 150 -26.86 38.89 4.37
N ALA A 151 -25.68 39.28 4.80
CA ALA A 151 -25.08 38.80 6.05
C ALA A 151 -25.80 39.44 7.25
N VAL A 152 -26.19 38.63 8.24
CA VAL A 152 -26.79 39.14 9.49
C VAL A 152 -25.68 39.51 10.47
N GLU A 153 -25.92 40.47 11.38
CA GLU A 153 -24.96 40.85 12.43
C GLU A 153 -24.35 39.62 13.15
N GLY A 154 -23.01 39.58 13.16
CA GLY A 154 -22.18 38.50 13.71
C GLY A 154 -21.77 37.40 12.72
N GLN A 155 -22.11 37.51 11.44
CA GLN A 155 -21.62 36.63 10.37
C GLN A 155 -20.53 37.33 9.54
N PRO A 156 -19.57 36.58 8.97
CA PRO A 156 -18.60 37.16 8.05
C PRO A 156 -19.27 37.62 6.76
N ASP A 157 -18.72 38.64 6.10
CA ASP A 157 -19.24 39.13 4.82
C ASP A 157 -19.18 38.06 3.70
N SER A 158 -18.26 37.09 3.82
CA SER A 158 -18.12 35.95 2.91
C SER A 158 -19.25 34.91 3.02
N ILE A 159 -20.11 34.98 4.04
CA ILE A 159 -21.06 33.89 4.35
C ILE A 159 -22.01 33.58 3.18
N VAL A 160 -22.36 34.58 2.39
CA VAL A 160 -23.22 34.42 1.21
C VAL A 160 -22.53 33.54 0.18
N GLU A 161 -21.27 33.85 -0.13
CA GLU A 161 -20.44 33.10 -1.06
C GLU A 161 -20.10 31.71 -0.51
N ASP A 162 -19.82 31.58 0.79
CA ASP A 162 -19.54 30.30 1.45
C ASP A 162 -20.76 29.35 1.39
N ILE A 163 -21.97 29.87 1.58
CA ILE A 163 -23.21 29.09 1.44
C ILE A 163 -23.44 28.69 -0.01
N GLU A 164 -23.24 29.62 -0.95
CA GLU A 164 -23.42 29.34 -2.37
C GLU A 164 -22.42 28.26 -2.86
N ASN A 165 -21.14 28.40 -2.50
CA ASN A 165 -20.09 27.42 -2.78
C ASN A 165 -20.40 26.07 -2.15
N MET A 166 -20.90 26.06 -0.90
CA MET A 166 -21.33 24.83 -0.25
C MET A 166 -22.47 24.17 -1.02
N VAL A 167 -23.52 24.90 -1.39
CA VAL A 167 -24.64 24.35 -2.17
C VAL A 167 -24.16 23.84 -3.53
N ARG A 168 -23.35 24.62 -4.26
CA ARG A 168 -22.74 24.25 -5.55
C ARG A 168 -21.98 22.93 -5.46
N SER A 169 -21.18 22.73 -4.41
CA SER A 169 -20.44 21.48 -4.22
C SER A 169 -21.32 20.21 -4.17
N TYR A 170 -22.61 20.34 -3.83
CA TYR A 170 -23.57 19.24 -3.92
C TYR A 170 -24.31 19.20 -5.26
N VAL A 171 -24.78 20.35 -5.78
CA VAL A 171 -25.67 20.41 -6.94
C VAL A 171 -24.96 20.32 -8.29
N GLU A 172 -23.65 20.64 -8.36
CA GLU A 172 -22.84 20.46 -9.58
C GLU A 172 -22.60 18.99 -9.91
N LYS A 173 -22.77 18.10 -8.94
CA LYS A 173 -22.61 16.66 -9.14
C LYS A 173 -23.67 16.15 -10.13
N PRO A 174 -23.28 15.44 -11.20
CA PRO A 174 -24.21 15.03 -12.26
C PRO A 174 -25.24 14.01 -11.76
N ASN A 175 -24.94 13.28 -10.68
CA ASN A 175 -25.85 12.31 -10.07
C ASN A 175 -26.74 12.92 -8.98
N CYS A 176 -26.69 14.24 -8.77
CA CYS A 176 -27.52 14.92 -7.80
C CYS A 176 -28.85 15.39 -8.44
N ILE A 177 -29.96 14.95 -7.89
CA ILE A 177 -31.30 15.45 -8.20
C ILE A 177 -31.52 16.74 -7.41
N ILE A 178 -31.90 17.81 -8.08
CA ILE A 178 -32.10 19.12 -7.48
C ILE A 178 -33.59 19.30 -7.17
N LEU A 179 -33.92 19.47 -5.90
CA LEU A 179 -35.26 19.83 -5.45
C LEU A 179 -35.31 21.34 -5.20
N ALA A 180 -35.76 22.10 -6.20
CA ALA A 180 -35.81 23.56 -6.17
C ALA A 180 -37.11 24.07 -5.54
N ILE A 181 -37.03 24.50 -4.28
CA ILE A 181 -38.18 24.96 -3.47
C ILE A 181 -38.31 26.48 -3.56
N SER A 182 -39.44 26.94 -4.12
CA SER A 182 -39.79 28.35 -4.27
C SER A 182 -41.14 28.66 -3.63
N PRO A 183 -41.31 29.81 -2.95
CA PRO A 183 -42.61 30.20 -2.43
C PRO A 183 -43.50 30.77 -3.55
N ALA A 184 -44.78 30.44 -3.55
CA ALA A 184 -45.75 30.83 -4.59
C ALA A 184 -46.20 32.29 -4.51
N ASN A 185 -45.98 32.94 -3.37
CA ASN A 185 -46.28 34.37 -3.18
C ASN A 185 -45.18 35.30 -3.71
N GLN A 186 -44.17 34.77 -4.39
CA GLN A 186 -43.11 35.52 -5.05
C GLN A 186 -43.01 35.08 -6.52
N ASP A 187 -42.54 35.97 -7.39
CA ASP A 187 -42.33 35.62 -8.79
C ASP A 187 -41.21 34.57 -8.92
N ILE A 188 -41.52 33.48 -9.62
CA ILE A 188 -40.58 32.38 -9.86
C ILE A 188 -39.34 32.83 -10.62
N ALA A 189 -39.44 33.88 -11.45
CA ALA A 189 -38.30 34.45 -12.17
C ALA A 189 -37.22 35.02 -11.24
N THR A 190 -37.58 35.35 -10.00
CA THR A 190 -36.66 35.88 -8.98
C THR A 190 -36.13 34.82 -8.01
N SER A 191 -36.51 33.55 -8.20
CA SER A 191 -36.13 32.45 -7.32
C SER A 191 -34.65 32.11 -7.46
N ASP A 192 -33.91 32.26 -6.35
CA ASP A 192 -32.49 31.88 -6.27
C ASP A 192 -32.30 30.36 -6.49
N ALA A 193 -33.29 29.55 -6.12
CA ALA A 193 -33.25 28.10 -6.31
C ALA A 193 -33.28 27.72 -7.80
N ILE A 194 -34.14 28.39 -8.57
CA ILE A 194 -34.29 28.15 -10.01
C ILE A 194 -33.11 28.74 -10.77
N LYS A 195 -32.62 29.91 -10.36
CA LYS A 195 -31.40 30.51 -10.92
C LYS A 195 -30.21 29.54 -10.78
N LEU A 196 -29.96 29.04 -9.57
CA LEU A 196 -28.87 28.12 -9.31
C LEU A 196 -29.07 26.79 -10.08
N ALA A 197 -30.28 26.24 -10.07
CA ALA A 197 -30.59 25.02 -10.82
C ALA A 197 -30.32 25.17 -12.32
N ARG A 198 -30.69 26.31 -12.93
CA ARG A 198 -30.46 26.56 -14.36
C ARG A 198 -28.99 26.69 -14.74
N GLU A 199 -28.16 27.19 -13.82
CA GLU A 199 -26.72 27.29 -14.05
C GLU A 199 -26.02 25.93 -14.08
N VAL A 200 -26.48 24.98 -13.25
CA VAL A 200 -25.88 23.63 -13.14
C VAL A 200 -26.63 22.54 -13.91
N ASP A 201 -27.87 22.80 -14.31
CA ASP A 201 -28.76 21.91 -15.08
C ASP A 201 -29.57 22.73 -16.11
N PRO A 202 -28.94 23.22 -17.20
CA PRO A 202 -29.62 24.06 -18.20
C PRO A 202 -30.76 23.34 -18.95
N SER A 203 -30.69 22.01 -19.10
CA SER A 203 -31.74 21.22 -19.76
C SER A 203 -32.90 20.87 -18.83
N GLY A 204 -32.73 21.02 -17.51
CA GLY A 204 -33.74 20.74 -16.50
C GLY A 204 -34.02 19.24 -16.33
N GLU A 205 -33.06 18.37 -16.68
CA GLU A 205 -33.21 16.91 -16.71
C GLU A 205 -33.21 16.27 -15.32
N ARG A 206 -32.64 16.95 -14.32
CA ARG A 206 -32.49 16.45 -12.94
C ARG A 206 -33.05 17.42 -11.90
N THR A 207 -33.82 18.41 -12.34
CA THR A 207 -34.41 19.45 -11.48
C THR A 207 -35.92 19.25 -11.32
N PHE A 208 -36.38 19.18 -10.07
CA PHE A 208 -37.78 19.14 -9.65
C PHE A 208 -38.18 20.47 -9.02
N GLY A 209 -39.24 21.09 -9.54
CA GLY A 209 -39.78 22.33 -9.00
C GLY A 209 -40.81 22.07 -7.90
N VAL A 210 -40.66 22.72 -6.75
CA VAL A 210 -41.66 22.68 -5.67
C VAL A 210 -42.13 24.08 -5.34
N LEU A 211 -43.44 24.28 -5.37
CA LEU A 211 -44.09 25.51 -4.94
C LEU A 211 -44.68 25.35 -3.54
N THR A 212 -44.25 26.20 -2.61
CA THR A 212 -44.80 26.27 -1.25
C THR A 212 -45.68 27.51 -1.07
N LYS A 213 -46.42 27.62 0.03
CA LYS A 213 -47.18 28.84 0.40
C LYS A 213 -48.26 29.25 -0.62
N LEU A 214 -48.86 28.28 -1.31
CA LEU A 214 -49.98 28.53 -2.24
C LEU A 214 -51.20 29.14 -1.53
N ASP A 215 -51.36 28.85 -0.24
CA ASP A 215 -52.38 29.39 0.65
C ASP A 215 -52.18 30.88 1.01
N LEU A 216 -50.97 31.42 0.81
CA LEU A 216 -50.61 32.80 1.12
C LEU A 216 -50.50 33.69 -0.13
N MET A 217 -51.04 33.24 -1.26
CA MET A 217 -51.10 34.04 -2.49
C MET A 217 -52.17 35.14 -2.37
N ASP A 218 -51.94 36.25 -3.09
CA ASP A 218 -52.90 37.36 -3.13
C ASP A 218 -54.22 36.92 -3.75
N LYS A 219 -55.34 37.33 -3.15
CA LYS A 219 -56.68 36.96 -3.63
C LYS A 219 -56.86 37.39 -5.08
N GLY A 220 -57.26 36.45 -5.94
CA GLY A 220 -57.43 36.66 -7.38
C GLY A 220 -56.20 36.30 -8.22
N THR A 221 -55.08 35.93 -7.59
CA THR A 221 -53.92 35.33 -8.26
C THR A 221 -53.91 33.82 -8.07
N ASN A 222 -53.26 33.09 -8.98
CA ASN A 222 -53.05 31.65 -8.87
C ASN A 222 -51.69 31.28 -9.47
N ALA A 223 -51.24 30.06 -9.19
CA ALA A 223 -49.96 29.52 -9.65
C ALA A 223 -50.14 28.39 -10.68
N VAL A 224 -51.30 28.30 -11.34
CA VAL A 224 -51.63 27.20 -12.26
C VAL A 224 -50.65 27.16 -13.43
N ASP A 225 -50.30 28.31 -14.00
CA ASP A 225 -49.35 28.39 -15.12
C ASP A 225 -47.95 27.89 -14.76
N VAL A 226 -47.52 28.06 -13.51
CA VAL A 226 -46.25 27.52 -13.03
C VAL A 226 -46.38 26.01 -12.77
N LEU A 227 -47.44 25.57 -12.10
CA LEU A 227 -47.67 24.14 -11.79
C LEU A 227 -47.85 23.27 -13.04
N GLU A 228 -48.42 23.82 -14.10
CA GLU A 228 -48.57 23.14 -15.40
C GLU A 228 -47.30 23.27 -16.28
N GLY A 229 -46.27 23.99 -15.81
CA GLY A 229 -45.01 24.19 -16.53
C GLY A 229 -45.10 25.14 -17.74
N ARG A 230 -46.16 25.96 -17.82
CA ARG A 230 -46.36 26.97 -18.88
C ARG A 230 -45.47 28.21 -18.66
N SER A 231 -45.34 28.69 -17.42
CA SER A 231 -44.48 29.84 -17.10
C SER A 231 -43.00 29.48 -17.08
N TYR A 232 -42.65 28.32 -16.51
CA TYR A 232 -41.28 27.82 -16.46
C TYR A 232 -41.27 26.30 -16.71
N ARG A 233 -40.72 25.89 -17.84
CA ARG A 233 -40.75 24.50 -18.28
C ARG A 233 -39.56 23.73 -17.70
N LEU A 234 -39.85 22.69 -16.92
CA LEU A 234 -38.90 21.68 -16.47
C LEU A 234 -39.21 20.35 -17.18
N GLN A 235 -38.24 19.42 -17.23
CA GLN A 235 -38.51 18.06 -17.74
C GLN A 235 -39.33 17.24 -16.75
N HIS A 236 -39.24 17.58 -15.46
CA HIS A 236 -40.04 16.99 -14.39
C HIS A 236 -41.19 17.91 -13.95
N PRO A 237 -42.30 17.35 -13.44
CA PRO A 237 -43.46 18.14 -13.06
C PRO A 237 -43.18 19.03 -11.86
N TRP A 238 -43.87 20.17 -11.83
CA TRP A 238 -43.95 21.02 -10.65
C TRP A 238 -44.92 20.42 -9.62
N VAL A 239 -44.56 20.49 -8.34
CA VAL A 239 -45.41 20.01 -7.24
C VAL A 239 -45.71 21.14 -6.27
N GLY A 240 -47.00 21.41 -6.07
CA GLY A 240 -47.51 22.34 -5.08
C GLY A 240 -47.64 21.67 -3.71
N ILE A 241 -47.20 22.35 -2.66
CA ILE A 241 -47.27 21.90 -1.27
C ILE A 241 -47.84 23.02 -0.40
N VAL A 242 -48.80 22.65 0.44
CA VAL A 242 -49.36 23.55 1.47
C VAL A 242 -48.91 23.04 2.83
N ASN A 243 -48.06 23.84 3.48
CA ASN A 243 -47.49 23.51 4.78
C ASN A 243 -48.31 24.12 5.92
N ARG A 244 -48.04 23.69 7.16
CA ARG A 244 -48.60 24.34 8.36
C ARG A 244 -48.22 25.82 8.42
N SER A 245 -49.20 26.66 8.77
CA SER A 245 -48.95 28.07 9.08
C SER A 245 -48.17 28.21 10.39
N GLN A 246 -47.59 29.38 10.64
CA GLN A 246 -46.94 29.65 11.94
C GLN A 246 -47.92 29.51 13.12
N ALA A 247 -49.21 29.81 12.90
CA ALA A 247 -50.25 29.62 13.91
C ALA A 247 -50.52 28.13 14.18
N ASP A 248 -50.52 27.28 13.15
CA ASP A 248 -50.67 25.83 13.32
C ASP A 248 -49.47 25.21 14.04
N ILE A 249 -48.26 25.71 13.77
CA ILE A 249 -47.03 25.29 14.46
C ILE A 249 -47.09 25.67 15.94
N ASN A 250 -47.48 26.91 16.26
CA ASN A 250 -47.60 27.38 17.64
C ASN A 250 -48.68 26.60 18.42
N LYS A 251 -49.71 26.10 17.72
CA LYS A 251 -50.76 25.25 18.27
C LYS A 251 -50.39 23.76 18.30
N ASN A 252 -49.18 23.38 17.90
CA ASN A 252 -48.71 22.00 17.79
C ASN A 252 -49.68 21.09 17.02
N VAL A 253 -50.24 21.58 15.90
CA VAL A 253 -51.12 20.78 15.03
C VAL A 253 -50.34 19.59 14.50
N ASP A 254 -50.89 18.39 14.68
CA ASP A 254 -50.28 17.15 14.24
C ASP A 254 -50.05 17.10 12.71
N MET A 255 -48.97 16.44 12.30
CA MET A 255 -48.57 16.40 10.89
C MET A 255 -49.55 15.60 10.03
N MET A 256 -50.19 14.56 10.58
CA MET A 256 -51.23 13.82 9.85
C MET A 256 -52.47 14.67 9.60
N ALA A 257 -52.81 15.55 10.55
CA ALA A 257 -53.87 16.54 10.35
C ALA A 257 -53.47 17.58 9.29
N ALA A 258 -52.20 18.01 9.25
CA ALA A 258 -51.69 18.90 8.23
C ALA A 258 -51.76 18.30 6.81
N ARG A 259 -51.34 17.05 6.62
CA ARG A 259 -51.46 16.33 5.34
C ARG A 259 -52.92 16.21 4.88
N ARG A 260 -53.85 16.02 5.82
CA ARG A 260 -55.29 15.98 5.50
C ARG A 260 -55.80 17.34 5.04
N LYS A 261 -55.43 18.42 5.72
CA LYS A 261 -55.75 19.80 5.32
C LYS A 261 -55.16 20.15 3.96
N GLU A 262 -53.92 19.71 3.68
CA GLU A 262 -53.29 19.88 2.37
C GLU A 262 -54.11 19.20 1.27
N ARG A 263 -54.51 17.95 1.48
CA ARG A 263 -55.34 17.21 0.52
C ARG A 263 -56.70 17.87 0.30
N GLU A 264 -57.34 18.31 1.38
CA GLU A 264 -58.60 19.04 1.33
C GLU A 264 -58.45 20.35 0.55
N TYR A 265 -57.42 21.15 0.81
CA TYR A 265 -57.14 22.39 0.09
C TYR A 265 -57.09 22.18 -1.43
N PHE A 266 -56.33 21.19 -1.90
CA PHE A 266 -56.22 20.92 -3.33
C PHE A 266 -57.51 20.34 -3.92
N GLN A 267 -58.28 19.55 -3.16
CA GLN A 267 -59.56 18.99 -3.62
C GLN A 267 -60.68 20.03 -3.69
N THR A 268 -60.71 20.97 -2.75
CA THR A 268 -61.77 21.98 -2.65
C THR A 268 -61.47 23.27 -3.40
N SER A 269 -60.21 23.51 -3.80
CA SER A 269 -59.82 24.72 -4.52
C SER A 269 -60.41 24.72 -5.94
N PRO A 270 -61.10 25.81 -6.34
CA PRO A 270 -61.63 25.92 -7.70
C PRO A 270 -60.54 26.02 -8.77
N GLU A 271 -59.36 26.56 -8.44
CA GLU A 271 -58.24 26.74 -9.37
C GLU A 271 -57.35 25.50 -9.48
N TYR A 272 -57.19 24.73 -8.39
CA TYR A 272 -56.24 23.60 -8.34
C TYR A 272 -56.90 22.22 -8.33
N GLY A 273 -58.24 22.14 -8.30
CA GLY A 273 -58.99 20.89 -8.21
C GLY A 273 -58.63 19.83 -9.26
N HIS A 274 -58.39 20.25 -10.50
CA HIS A 274 -57.98 19.33 -11.58
C HIS A 274 -56.56 18.76 -11.39
N LEU A 275 -55.70 19.47 -10.65
CA LEU A 275 -54.32 19.08 -10.35
C LEU A 275 -54.17 18.30 -9.04
N ALA A 276 -55.23 18.17 -8.23
CA ALA A 276 -55.15 17.62 -6.88
C ALA A 276 -54.43 16.26 -6.76
N HIS A 277 -54.53 15.40 -7.78
CA HIS A 277 -53.87 14.09 -7.80
C HIS A 277 -52.35 14.14 -8.03
N LYS A 278 -51.82 15.28 -8.50
CA LYS A 278 -50.38 15.54 -8.76
C LYS A 278 -49.77 16.53 -7.77
N MET A 279 -50.48 16.83 -6.68
CA MET A 279 -50.06 17.82 -5.69
C MET A 279 -49.90 17.19 -4.30
N GLY A 280 -49.20 17.91 -3.43
CA GLY A 280 -49.04 17.58 -2.03
C GLY A 280 -47.76 16.80 -1.69
N SER A 281 -47.46 16.81 -0.39
CA SER A 281 -46.25 16.23 0.19
C SER A 281 -46.12 14.72 -0.03
N GLU A 282 -47.21 13.96 0.05
CA GLU A 282 -47.22 12.50 -0.19
C GLU A 282 -46.95 12.16 -1.66
N TYR A 283 -47.46 12.95 -2.59
CA TYR A 283 -47.19 12.77 -4.02
C TYR A 283 -45.72 13.07 -4.32
N LEU A 284 -45.18 14.17 -3.79
CA LEU A 284 -43.76 14.52 -3.95
C LEU A 284 -42.85 13.40 -3.45
N ALA A 285 -43.11 12.85 -2.27
CA ALA A 285 -42.30 11.78 -1.70
C ALA A 285 -42.28 10.53 -2.60
N LYS A 286 -43.44 10.14 -3.14
CA LYS A 286 -43.54 9.01 -4.07
C LYS A 286 -42.83 9.28 -5.39
N LEU A 287 -43.01 10.48 -5.96
CA LEU A 287 -42.37 10.91 -7.20
C LEU A 287 -40.84 10.87 -7.08
N LEU A 288 -40.28 11.45 -6.00
CA LEU A 288 -38.84 11.45 -5.75
C LEU A 288 -38.30 10.04 -5.52
N SER A 289 -39.02 9.19 -4.78
CA SER A 289 -38.60 7.80 -4.53
C SER A 289 -38.55 6.97 -5.82
N GLN A 290 -39.57 7.07 -6.68
CA GLN A 290 -39.60 6.39 -7.98
C GLN A 290 -38.51 6.89 -8.93
N HIS A 291 -38.30 8.21 -8.98
CA HIS A 291 -37.26 8.78 -9.83
C HIS A 291 -35.86 8.38 -9.35
N LEU A 292 -35.61 8.47 -8.04
CA LEU A 292 -34.34 8.06 -7.43
C LEU A 292 -34.05 6.58 -7.72
N GLU A 293 -35.06 5.70 -7.62
CA GLU A 293 -34.92 4.28 -7.97
C GLU A 293 -34.50 4.07 -9.43
N SER A 294 -35.16 4.76 -10.37
CA SER A 294 -34.83 4.69 -11.79
C SER A 294 -33.38 5.10 -12.06
N VAL A 295 -32.94 6.21 -11.45
CA VAL A 295 -31.57 6.71 -11.57
C VAL A 295 -30.56 5.74 -10.96
N ILE A 296 -30.84 5.20 -9.77
CA ILE A 296 -29.98 4.18 -9.13
C ILE A 296 -29.83 2.98 -10.05
N ARG A 297 -30.95 2.45 -10.60
CA ARG A 297 -30.92 1.27 -11.47
C ARG A 297 -30.10 1.48 -12.74
N GLN A 298 -30.19 2.66 -13.36
CA GLN A 298 -29.39 3.00 -14.54
C GLN A 298 -27.90 3.12 -14.22
N ARG A 299 -27.54 3.55 -13.01
CA ARG A 299 -26.15 3.81 -12.61
C ARG A 299 -25.43 2.64 -11.92
N ILE A 300 -26.16 1.62 -11.45
CA ILE A 300 -25.55 0.44 -10.80
C ILE A 300 -24.40 -0.18 -11.61
N PRO A 301 -24.52 -0.41 -12.94
CA PRO A 301 -23.41 -0.98 -13.70
C PRO A 301 -22.13 -0.14 -13.67
N SER A 302 -22.26 1.19 -13.74
CA SER A 302 -21.11 2.09 -13.63
C SER A 302 -20.51 2.11 -12.23
N ILE A 303 -21.34 1.98 -11.19
CA ILE A 303 -20.88 1.90 -9.79
C ILE A 303 -20.11 0.59 -9.56
N ILE A 304 -20.60 -0.54 -10.07
CA ILE A 304 -19.89 -1.84 -9.98
C ILE A 304 -18.52 -1.76 -10.66
N SER A 305 -18.47 -1.15 -11.85
CA SER A 305 -17.21 -0.96 -12.58
C SER A 305 -16.22 -0.09 -11.80
N LEU A 306 -16.68 1.02 -11.21
CA LEU A 306 -15.85 1.88 -10.35
C LEU A 306 -15.33 1.15 -9.12
N ILE A 307 -16.19 0.39 -8.43
CA ILE A 307 -15.80 -0.41 -7.25
C ILE A 307 -14.77 -1.45 -7.64
N SER A 308 -14.98 -2.17 -8.74
CA SER A 308 -14.07 -3.22 -9.20
C SER A 308 -12.71 -2.65 -9.58
N LYS A 309 -12.69 -1.54 -10.32
CA LYS A 309 -11.45 -0.81 -10.65
C LYS A 309 -10.71 -0.34 -9.38
N THR A 310 -11.44 0.22 -8.41
CA THR A 310 -10.84 0.67 -7.15
C THR A 310 -10.29 -0.51 -6.33
N ILE A 311 -10.96 -1.66 -6.34
CA ILE A 311 -10.46 -2.90 -5.71
C ILE A 311 -9.14 -3.34 -6.36
N ASP A 312 -9.05 -3.30 -7.68
CA ASP A 312 -7.84 -3.69 -8.41
C ASP A 312 -6.67 -2.73 -8.12
N GLU A 313 -6.93 -1.41 -8.08
CA GLU A 313 -5.95 -0.39 -7.70
C GLU A 313 -5.44 -0.60 -6.25
N LEU A 314 -6.35 -0.83 -5.30
CA LEU A 314 -6.01 -1.09 -3.90
C LEU A 314 -5.24 -2.42 -3.73
N ASN A 315 -5.60 -3.48 -4.47
CA ASN A 315 -4.86 -4.74 -4.47
C ASN A 315 -3.44 -4.55 -5.02
N ALA A 316 -3.28 -3.83 -6.13
CA ALA A 316 -1.97 -3.54 -6.72
C ALA A 316 -1.08 -2.71 -5.77
N GLU A 317 -1.66 -1.72 -5.07
CA GLU A 317 -0.93 -0.96 -4.06
C GLU A 317 -0.54 -1.84 -2.86
N LEU A 318 -1.44 -2.73 -2.42
CA LEU A 318 -1.16 -3.68 -1.33
C LEU A 318 -0.07 -4.69 -1.73
N ASP A 319 -0.07 -5.18 -2.97
CA ASP A 319 0.96 -6.11 -3.47
C ASP A 319 2.33 -5.42 -3.57
N ARG A 320 2.37 -4.13 -3.92
CA ARG A 320 3.60 -3.32 -3.93
C ARG A 320 4.15 -3.03 -2.53
N ILE A 321 3.29 -2.67 -1.57
CA ILE A 321 3.71 -2.33 -0.19
C ILE A 321 3.88 -3.61 0.66
N GLY A 322 3.34 -4.74 0.23
CA GLY A 322 3.25 -5.98 0.97
C GLY A 322 1.90 -6.15 1.64
N ARG A 323 1.44 -7.41 1.70
CA ARG A 323 0.21 -7.78 2.41
C ARG A 323 0.46 -7.84 3.92
N PRO A 324 -0.57 -7.62 4.76
CA PRO A 324 -0.44 -7.77 6.20
C PRO A 324 0.02 -9.19 6.56
N ILE A 325 1.04 -9.29 7.40
CA ILE A 325 1.48 -10.59 7.93
C ILE A 325 0.43 -11.08 8.92
N ALA A 326 0.01 -12.32 8.80
CA ALA A 326 -0.91 -12.91 9.75
C ALA A 326 -0.25 -13.05 11.14
N VAL A 327 -1.03 -12.83 12.19
CA VAL A 327 -0.57 -12.82 13.60
C VAL A 327 -0.19 -14.22 14.13
N ASP A 328 -0.41 -15.26 13.32
CA ASP A 328 -0.07 -16.63 13.65
C ASP A 328 1.43 -16.89 13.55
N SER A 329 2.00 -17.62 14.52
CA SER A 329 3.44 -17.93 14.55
C SER A 329 3.88 -18.77 13.35
N GLY A 330 3.03 -19.66 12.84
CA GLY A 330 3.31 -20.45 11.65
C GLY A 330 3.34 -19.59 10.39
N ALA A 331 2.46 -18.61 10.29
CA ALA A 331 2.47 -17.65 9.18
C ALA A 331 3.70 -16.74 9.22
N GLN A 332 4.09 -16.22 10.39
CA GLN A 332 5.31 -15.43 10.56
C GLN A 332 6.56 -16.23 10.16
N LEU A 333 6.65 -17.50 10.60
CA LEU A 333 7.74 -18.39 10.22
C LEU A 333 7.76 -18.63 8.70
N TYR A 334 6.61 -18.89 8.09
CA TYR A 334 6.50 -19.08 6.66
C TYR A 334 7.01 -17.85 5.88
N THR A 335 6.58 -16.66 6.27
CA THR A 335 7.02 -15.39 5.65
C THR A 335 8.54 -15.21 5.78
N ILE A 336 9.12 -15.45 6.96
CA ILE A 336 10.59 -15.34 7.14
C ILE A 336 11.32 -16.32 6.20
N LEU A 337 10.86 -17.57 6.11
CA LEU A 337 11.47 -18.58 5.26
C LEU A 337 11.31 -18.26 3.76
N GLU A 338 10.18 -17.68 3.35
CA GLU A 338 9.95 -17.22 1.99
C GLU A 338 10.92 -16.10 1.60
N LEU A 339 11.08 -15.10 2.46
CA LEU A 339 12.02 -13.99 2.27
C LEU A 339 13.47 -14.48 2.20
N CYS A 340 13.84 -15.45 3.04
CA CYS A 340 15.16 -16.07 2.97
C CYS A 340 15.38 -16.83 1.66
N ARG A 341 14.37 -17.53 1.13
CA ARG A 341 14.44 -18.21 -0.17
C ARG A 341 14.56 -17.22 -1.32
N ALA A 342 13.87 -16.07 -1.24
CA ALA A 342 13.99 -15.00 -2.21
C ALA A 342 15.43 -14.47 -2.26
N PHE A 343 16.02 -14.18 -1.10
CA PHE A 343 17.43 -13.82 -0.99
C PHE A 343 18.37 -14.90 -1.52
N ASP A 344 18.18 -16.17 -1.13
CA ASP A 344 19.01 -17.29 -1.59
C ASP A 344 18.97 -17.43 -3.13
N ARG A 345 17.81 -17.16 -3.76
CA ARG A 345 17.66 -17.16 -5.22
C ARG A 345 18.49 -16.05 -5.85
N VAL A 346 18.31 -14.81 -5.38
CA VAL A 346 19.04 -13.64 -5.89
C VAL A 346 20.55 -13.81 -5.70
N PHE A 347 20.98 -14.32 -4.55
CA PHE A 347 22.40 -14.60 -4.29
C PHE A 347 22.98 -15.65 -5.24
N LYS A 348 22.25 -16.74 -5.52
CA LYS A 348 22.67 -17.76 -6.48
C LYS A 348 22.79 -17.20 -7.90
N GLU A 349 21.85 -16.35 -8.32
CA GLU A 349 21.89 -15.67 -9.62
C GLU A 349 23.11 -14.75 -9.73
N HIS A 350 23.45 -14.02 -8.68
CA HIS A 350 24.66 -13.18 -8.63
C HIS A 350 25.96 -13.99 -8.66
N LEU A 351 25.97 -15.14 -7.98
CA LEU A 351 27.12 -16.01 -7.90
C LEU A 351 27.39 -16.75 -9.22
N ASP A 352 26.33 -17.26 -9.85
CA ASP A 352 26.39 -17.95 -11.15
C ASP A 352 26.51 -16.95 -12.32
N GLY A 353 26.10 -15.69 -12.12
CA GLY A 353 26.14 -14.63 -13.11
C GLY A 353 27.55 -14.19 -13.46
N GLY A 354 27.74 -13.76 -14.71
CA GLY A 354 29.05 -13.35 -15.25
C GLY A 354 29.63 -12.12 -14.55
N ARG A 355 28.98 -10.96 -14.63
CA ARG A 355 29.63 -9.66 -14.32
C ARG A 355 29.83 -9.33 -12.82
N PRO A 356 28.95 -9.69 -11.87
CA PRO A 356 29.11 -9.25 -10.47
C PRO A 356 29.88 -10.24 -9.59
N GLY A 357 29.87 -11.54 -9.92
CA GLY A 357 30.38 -12.62 -9.05
C GLY A 357 31.39 -13.54 -9.72
N GLY A 358 30.90 -14.45 -10.57
CA GLY A 358 31.71 -15.52 -11.15
C GLY A 358 32.98 -15.03 -11.87
N ASP A 359 32.87 -14.03 -12.75
CA ASP A 359 34.01 -13.48 -13.50
C ASP A 359 35.07 -12.85 -12.61
N ARG A 360 34.66 -12.20 -11.51
CA ARG A 360 35.61 -11.63 -10.52
C ARG A 360 36.38 -12.72 -9.80
N ILE A 361 35.72 -13.82 -9.44
CA ILE A 361 36.36 -14.99 -8.84
C ILE A 361 37.34 -15.62 -9.84
N TYR A 362 36.95 -15.75 -11.11
CA TYR A 362 37.87 -16.19 -12.18
C TYR A 362 39.09 -15.28 -12.31
N GLY A 363 38.91 -13.95 -12.25
CA GLY A 363 40.00 -12.99 -12.29
C GLY A 363 41.00 -13.14 -11.12
N VAL A 364 40.56 -13.57 -9.94
CA VAL A 364 41.48 -13.90 -8.82
C VAL A 364 42.37 -15.09 -9.20
N PHE A 365 41.79 -16.14 -9.78
CA PHE A 365 42.52 -17.37 -10.07
C PHE A 365 43.36 -17.30 -11.35
N ASP A 366 42.93 -16.59 -12.38
CA ASP A 366 43.61 -16.55 -13.67
C ASP A 366 44.64 -15.43 -13.76
N HIS A 367 44.43 -14.31 -13.04
CA HIS A 367 45.34 -13.16 -13.07
C HIS A 367 46.11 -13.00 -11.76
N GLN A 368 45.42 -12.88 -10.61
CA GLN A 368 46.07 -12.49 -9.36
C GLN A 368 46.98 -13.59 -8.79
N LEU A 369 46.49 -14.84 -8.73
CA LEU A 369 47.27 -15.96 -8.21
C LEU A 369 48.52 -16.23 -9.07
N PRO A 370 48.44 -16.39 -10.41
CA PRO A 370 49.64 -16.56 -11.24
C PRO A 370 50.62 -15.40 -11.16
N ALA A 371 50.13 -14.15 -11.04
CA ALA A 371 50.99 -12.99 -10.86
C ALA A 371 51.69 -13.00 -9.49
N ALA A 372 51.01 -13.43 -8.42
CA ALA A 372 51.60 -13.55 -7.09
C ALA A 372 52.67 -14.66 -7.05
N LEU A 373 52.41 -15.81 -7.69
CA LEU A 373 53.36 -16.92 -7.80
C LEU A 373 54.63 -16.53 -8.57
N LYS A 374 54.51 -15.72 -9.62
CA LYS A 374 55.67 -15.21 -10.40
C LYS A 374 56.55 -14.22 -9.63
N LYS A 375 56.00 -13.54 -8.61
CA LYS A 375 56.72 -12.54 -7.80
C LYS A 375 57.49 -13.14 -6.61
N LEU A 376 57.45 -14.46 -6.44
CA LEU A 376 58.12 -15.13 -5.33
C LEU A 376 59.66 -15.00 -5.47
N PRO A 377 60.39 -14.80 -4.37
CA PRO A 377 61.83 -14.48 -4.40
C PRO A 377 62.73 -15.71 -4.61
N PHE A 378 62.38 -16.59 -5.56
CA PHE A 378 63.12 -17.83 -5.83
C PHE A 378 64.55 -17.57 -6.30
N ASP A 379 64.80 -16.51 -7.08
CA ASP A 379 66.16 -16.15 -7.54
C ASP A 379 67.11 -15.87 -6.38
N ARG A 380 66.61 -15.23 -5.32
CA ARG A 380 67.39 -14.95 -4.11
C ARG A 380 67.57 -16.22 -3.27
N HIS A 381 66.49 -16.99 -3.11
CA HIS A 381 66.49 -18.20 -2.30
C HIS A 381 67.35 -19.32 -2.91
N LEU A 382 67.37 -19.47 -4.23
CA LEU A 382 68.16 -20.46 -4.96
C LEU A 382 69.51 -19.93 -5.46
N SER A 383 69.95 -18.78 -4.93
CA SER A 383 71.28 -18.24 -5.24
C SER A 383 72.39 -19.22 -4.84
N THR A 384 73.46 -19.30 -5.63
CA THR A 384 74.55 -20.28 -5.42
C THR A 384 75.14 -20.21 -4.00
N LYS A 385 75.28 -19.00 -3.44
CA LYS A 385 75.74 -18.78 -2.06
C LYS A 385 74.79 -19.37 -1.02
N ASN A 386 73.48 -19.22 -1.23
CA ASN A 386 72.49 -19.77 -0.30
C ASN A 386 72.38 -21.29 -0.41
N VAL A 387 72.38 -21.82 -1.64
CA VAL A 387 72.36 -23.27 -1.90
C VAL A 387 73.57 -23.94 -1.27
N GLN A 388 74.78 -23.39 -1.46
CA GLN A 388 75.99 -23.90 -0.82
C GLN A 388 75.86 -23.94 0.71
N ARG A 389 75.42 -22.84 1.31
CA ARG A 389 75.21 -22.76 2.76
C ARG A 389 74.23 -23.82 3.27
N VAL A 390 73.03 -23.91 2.67
CA VAL A 390 71.96 -24.82 3.14
C VAL A 390 72.35 -26.28 2.94
N VAL A 391 72.99 -26.63 1.82
CA VAL A 391 73.43 -28.01 1.54
C VAL A 391 74.57 -28.40 2.48
N SER A 392 75.58 -27.54 2.66
CA SER A 392 76.69 -27.82 3.59
C SER A 392 76.24 -27.91 5.05
N GLU A 393 75.24 -27.12 5.46
CA GLU A 393 74.62 -27.20 6.79
C GLU A 393 73.78 -28.48 6.99
N ALA A 394 73.17 -29.01 5.93
CA ALA A 394 72.26 -30.16 6.00
C ALA A 394 73.00 -31.51 5.91
N ASP A 395 73.95 -31.63 5.00
CA ASP A 395 74.67 -32.89 4.71
C ASP A 395 76.07 -32.95 5.38
N GLY A 396 76.56 -31.85 5.95
CA GLY A 396 77.83 -31.79 6.68
C GLY A 396 79.08 -31.84 5.79
N TYR A 397 80.26 -32.06 6.40
CA TYR A 397 81.57 -32.06 5.72
C TYR A 397 81.92 -33.36 4.97
N GLN A 398 80.95 -34.24 4.72
CA GLN A 398 81.23 -35.55 4.11
C GLN A 398 81.60 -35.42 2.62
N PRO A 399 82.63 -36.14 2.11
CA PRO A 399 82.88 -36.19 0.68
C PRO A 399 81.68 -36.87 0.00
N HIS A 400 80.95 -36.13 -0.83
CA HIS A 400 79.69 -36.55 -1.45
C HIS A 400 79.94 -37.61 -2.53
N LEU A 401 80.13 -38.86 -2.12
CA LEU A 401 80.13 -40.04 -3.00
C LEU A 401 78.71 -40.38 -3.50
N ILE A 402 77.68 -39.81 -2.86
CA ILE A 402 76.24 -39.96 -3.12
C ILE A 402 75.62 -38.55 -3.14
N ALA A 403 74.55 -38.34 -3.91
CA ALA A 403 73.86 -37.04 -4.01
C ALA A 403 73.35 -36.50 -2.65
N PRO A 404 73.46 -35.17 -2.36
CA PRO A 404 73.10 -34.54 -1.08
C PRO A 404 71.58 -34.49 -0.83
N GLU A 405 70.99 -35.60 -0.40
CA GLU A 405 69.54 -35.75 -0.27
C GLU A 405 68.92 -34.80 0.77
N GLN A 406 69.59 -34.56 1.91
CA GLN A 406 69.04 -33.70 2.96
C GLN A 406 69.08 -32.22 2.57
N GLY A 407 70.13 -31.79 1.86
CA GLY A 407 70.22 -30.46 1.27
C GLY A 407 69.10 -30.18 0.27
N TYR A 408 68.80 -31.15 -0.63
CA TYR A 408 67.65 -31.04 -1.55
C TYR A 408 66.32 -30.93 -0.79
N ARG A 409 66.09 -31.79 0.21
CA ARG A 409 64.86 -31.75 1.02
C ARG A 409 64.66 -30.39 1.70
N ARG A 410 65.70 -29.85 2.35
CA ARG A 410 65.60 -28.55 3.04
C ARG A 410 65.39 -27.38 2.09
N LEU A 411 66.04 -27.37 0.94
CA LEU A 411 65.85 -26.33 -0.07
C LEU A 411 64.44 -26.36 -0.67
N ILE A 412 63.92 -27.55 -0.94
CA ILE A 412 62.57 -27.71 -1.47
C ILE A 412 61.52 -27.32 -0.42
N ASP A 413 61.64 -27.78 0.82
CA ASP A 413 60.71 -27.43 1.91
C ASP A 413 60.68 -25.91 2.15
N GLY A 414 61.87 -25.28 2.23
CA GLY A 414 61.99 -23.83 2.35
C GLY A 414 61.42 -23.05 1.16
N SER A 415 61.46 -23.63 -0.04
CA SER A 415 60.90 -23.03 -1.25
C SER A 415 59.38 -23.18 -1.31
N ILE A 416 58.85 -24.35 -0.94
CA ILE A 416 57.41 -24.63 -0.96
C ILE A 416 56.67 -23.75 0.06
N GLY A 417 57.31 -23.45 1.20
CA GLY A 417 56.76 -22.53 2.20
C GLY A 417 56.35 -21.16 1.65
N TYR A 418 57.02 -20.64 0.62
CA TYR A 418 56.65 -19.36 -0.01
C TYR A 418 55.29 -19.39 -0.71
N PHE A 419 54.78 -20.57 -1.11
CA PHE A 419 53.48 -20.69 -1.75
C PHE A 419 52.30 -20.47 -0.79
N LYS A 420 52.49 -20.62 0.52
CA LYS A 420 51.42 -20.41 1.52
C LYS A 420 50.83 -19.01 1.45
N GLY A 421 51.68 -17.97 1.37
CA GLY A 421 51.24 -16.57 1.31
C GLY A 421 50.30 -16.26 0.13
N PRO A 422 50.72 -16.51 -1.13
CA PRO A 422 49.85 -16.34 -2.31
C PRO A 422 48.56 -17.17 -2.26
N ALA A 423 48.62 -18.36 -1.67
CA ALA A 423 47.48 -19.26 -1.58
C ALA A 423 46.44 -18.75 -0.55
N GLU A 424 46.89 -18.29 0.62
CA GLU A 424 46.06 -17.60 1.62
C GLU A 424 45.48 -16.28 1.11
N ALA A 425 46.27 -15.50 0.37
CA ALA A 425 45.79 -14.25 -0.24
C ALA A 425 44.64 -14.51 -1.23
N SER A 426 44.68 -15.64 -1.94
CA SER A 426 43.62 -16.04 -2.88
C SER A 426 42.34 -16.44 -2.16
N VAL A 427 42.45 -17.13 -1.01
CA VAL A 427 41.34 -17.42 -0.09
C VAL A 427 40.68 -16.12 0.38
N ASP A 428 41.48 -15.12 0.77
CA ASP A 428 40.99 -13.84 1.29
C ASP A 428 40.34 -12.97 0.21
N ALA A 429 40.89 -12.97 -1.01
CA ALA A 429 40.30 -12.26 -2.15
C ALA A 429 38.91 -12.80 -2.53
N VAL A 430 38.74 -14.13 -2.56
CA VAL A 430 37.44 -14.76 -2.84
C VAL A 430 36.43 -14.48 -1.74
N HIS A 431 36.84 -14.56 -0.48
CA HIS A 431 35.98 -14.22 0.67
C HIS A 431 35.44 -12.79 0.58
N HIS A 432 36.29 -11.84 0.21
CA HIS A 432 35.88 -10.44 0.03
C HIS A 432 34.81 -10.29 -1.06
N ILE A 433 34.98 -10.97 -2.21
CA ILE A 433 33.99 -10.98 -3.29
C ILE A 433 32.66 -11.56 -2.80
N LEU A 434 32.67 -12.69 -2.09
CA LEU A 434 31.46 -13.30 -1.55
C LEU A 434 30.71 -12.38 -0.57
N LYS A 435 31.43 -11.64 0.29
CA LYS A 435 30.83 -10.63 1.17
C LYS A 435 30.17 -9.49 0.41
N GLU A 436 30.80 -9.00 -0.64
CA GLU A 436 30.21 -7.96 -1.50
C GLU A 436 28.97 -8.47 -2.23
N LEU A 437 28.97 -9.72 -2.69
CA LEU A 437 27.80 -10.35 -3.31
C LEU A 437 26.63 -10.43 -2.33
N VAL A 438 26.86 -10.86 -1.08
CA VAL A 438 25.82 -10.83 -0.04
C VAL A 438 25.21 -9.43 0.10
N ARG A 439 26.05 -8.39 0.21
CA ARG A 439 25.55 -7.00 0.31
C ARG A 439 24.72 -6.57 -0.90
N LYS A 440 25.15 -6.90 -2.12
CA LYS A 440 24.40 -6.58 -3.35
C LYS A 440 23.06 -7.32 -3.41
N SER A 441 23.06 -8.63 -3.14
CA SER A 441 21.84 -9.44 -3.13
C SER A 441 20.84 -8.97 -2.07
N MET A 442 21.32 -8.49 -0.91
CA MET A 442 20.46 -7.89 0.12
C MET A 442 19.82 -6.56 -0.32
N ALA A 443 20.51 -5.77 -1.16
CA ALA A 443 20.00 -4.49 -1.66
C ALA A 443 18.97 -4.67 -2.80
N GLU A 444 19.15 -5.70 -3.63
CA GLU A 444 18.26 -6.01 -4.76
C GLU A 444 17.00 -6.79 -4.34
N THR A 445 16.98 -7.38 -3.14
CA THR A 445 15.79 -8.06 -2.63
C THR A 445 14.80 -7.03 -2.07
N GLU A 446 13.94 -6.46 -2.93
CA GLU A 446 12.95 -5.43 -2.56
C GLU A 446 12.06 -5.84 -1.39
N GLU A 447 11.67 -7.11 -1.34
CA GLU A 447 10.80 -7.67 -0.30
C GLU A 447 11.40 -7.61 1.11
N LEU A 448 12.74 -7.68 1.22
CA LEU A 448 13.49 -7.62 2.47
C LEU A 448 13.67 -6.18 2.97
N ARG A 449 13.54 -5.18 2.09
CA ARG A 449 13.65 -3.75 2.47
C ARG A 449 12.60 -3.34 3.49
N ARG A 450 11.48 -4.07 3.55
CA ARG A 450 10.38 -3.86 4.51
C ARG A 450 10.75 -4.20 5.94
N PHE A 451 11.73 -5.09 6.16
CA PHE A 451 12.05 -5.67 7.46
C PHE A 451 13.53 -5.44 7.83
N PRO A 452 13.87 -4.27 8.41
CA PRO A 452 15.24 -3.91 8.73
C PRO A 452 15.92 -4.90 9.68
N THR A 453 15.20 -5.41 10.70
CA THR A 453 15.77 -6.35 11.66
C THR A 453 16.07 -7.70 10.99
N LEU A 454 15.14 -8.23 10.19
CA LEU A 454 15.39 -9.44 9.41
C LEU A 454 16.57 -9.26 8.43
N GLN A 455 16.68 -8.09 7.80
CA GLN A 455 17.79 -7.78 6.90
C GLN A 455 19.15 -7.84 7.63
N SER A 456 19.22 -7.25 8.83
CA SER A 456 20.41 -7.32 9.68
C SER A 456 20.73 -8.74 10.12
N ASP A 457 19.73 -9.51 10.54
CA ASP A 457 19.88 -10.90 11.00
C ASP A 457 20.38 -11.83 9.88
N ILE A 458 19.83 -11.72 8.66
CA ILE A 458 20.29 -12.48 7.48
C ILE A 458 21.72 -12.08 7.12
N ALA A 459 22.05 -10.78 7.10
CA ALA A 459 23.38 -10.31 6.76
C ALA A 459 24.44 -10.78 7.76
N ALA A 460 24.12 -10.76 9.06
CA ALA A 460 24.97 -11.28 10.12
C ALA A 460 25.20 -12.79 9.97
N ALA A 461 24.13 -13.57 9.78
CA ALA A 461 24.22 -15.01 9.61
C ALA A 461 25.03 -15.42 8.36
N ALA A 462 24.80 -14.74 7.23
CA ALA A 462 25.56 -14.97 6.00
C ALA A 462 27.05 -14.62 6.19
N THR A 463 27.36 -13.53 6.88
CA THR A 463 28.74 -13.12 7.19
C THR A 463 29.45 -14.14 8.08
N GLU A 464 28.77 -14.65 9.11
CA GLU A 464 29.30 -15.68 9.99
C GLU A 464 29.59 -16.99 9.23
N ALA A 465 28.67 -17.42 8.36
CA ALA A 465 28.87 -18.59 7.52
C ALA A 465 30.09 -18.44 6.59
N LEU A 466 30.24 -17.28 5.94
CA LEU A 466 31.38 -17.01 5.06
C LEU A 466 32.72 -17.05 5.81
N GLU A 467 32.79 -16.54 7.05
CA GLU A 467 34.03 -16.64 7.85
C GLU A 467 34.40 -18.09 8.19
N ARG A 468 33.42 -18.94 8.49
CA ARG A 468 33.67 -20.38 8.71
C ARG A 468 34.22 -21.04 7.45
N PHE A 469 33.61 -20.77 6.28
CA PHE A 469 34.08 -21.32 5.00
C PHE A 469 35.47 -20.84 4.62
N ARG A 470 35.80 -19.57 4.90
CA ARG A 470 37.13 -18.99 4.70
C ARG A 470 38.17 -19.72 5.55
N GLU A 471 37.89 -19.97 6.83
CA GLU A 471 38.82 -20.65 7.74
C GLU A 471 39.08 -22.10 7.31
N ASP A 472 38.04 -22.83 6.91
CA ASP A 472 38.18 -24.19 6.39
C ASP A 472 38.96 -24.22 5.06
N SER A 473 38.73 -23.23 4.21
CA SER A 473 39.47 -23.06 2.96
C SER A 473 40.95 -22.74 3.20
N ARG A 474 41.27 -21.85 4.16
CA ARG A 474 42.64 -21.51 4.56
C ARG A 474 43.39 -22.76 5.05
N LYS A 475 42.78 -23.54 5.94
CA LYS A 475 43.35 -24.81 6.43
C LYS A 475 43.59 -25.79 5.30
N THR A 476 42.63 -25.94 4.39
CA THR A 476 42.73 -26.88 3.26
C THR A 476 43.84 -26.49 2.30
N VAL A 477 43.92 -25.22 1.93
CA VAL A 477 44.94 -24.69 1.02
C VAL A 477 46.34 -24.80 1.64
N THR A 478 46.48 -24.50 2.93
CA THR A 478 47.75 -24.68 3.66
C THR A 478 48.18 -26.14 3.67
N ARG A 479 47.25 -27.06 3.97
CA ARG A 479 47.51 -28.51 3.92
C ARG A 479 47.92 -28.98 2.52
N LEU A 480 47.32 -28.45 1.46
CA LEU A 480 47.73 -28.79 0.10
C LEU A 480 49.19 -28.42 -0.17
N VAL A 481 49.63 -27.24 0.30
CA VAL A 481 51.03 -26.82 0.18
C VAL A 481 51.94 -27.70 1.04
N ASP A 482 51.54 -28.03 2.27
CA ASP A 482 52.30 -28.93 3.17
C ASP A 482 52.41 -30.37 2.63
N MET A 483 51.39 -30.84 1.91
CA MET A 483 51.42 -32.16 1.27
C MET A 483 52.50 -32.23 0.18
N GLU A 484 52.71 -31.16 -0.58
CA GLU A 484 53.76 -31.08 -1.60
C GLU A 484 55.17 -31.09 -0.99
N SER A 485 55.35 -30.60 0.24
CA SER A 485 56.64 -30.67 0.93
C SER A 485 56.90 -31.99 1.67
N SER A 486 55.86 -32.78 1.92
CA SER A 486 55.95 -33.99 2.76
C SER A 486 56.58 -35.19 2.07
N TYR A 487 56.47 -35.34 0.74
CA TYR A 487 56.99 -36.51 0.01
C TYR A 487 57.61 -36.14 -1.34
N LEU A 488 58.94 -36.29 -1.43
CA LEU A 488 59.66 -36.24 -2.70
C LEU A 488 59.64 -37.62 -3.34
N THR A 489 59.20 -37.70 -4.59
CA THR A 489 59.11 -38.97 -5.30
C THR A 489 60.49 -39.59 -5.54
N VAL A 490 60.60 -40.92 -5.43
CA VAL A 490 61.84 -41.64 -5.73
C VAL A 490 62.30 -41.38 -7.18
N ASP A 491 61.36 -41.14 -8.08
CA ASP A 491 61.64 -40.80 -9.48
C ASP A 491 62.31 -39.43 -9.64
N PHE A 492 62.05 -38.47 -8.74
CA PHE A 492 62.80 -37.21 -8.71
C PHE A 492 64.29 -37.48 -8.49
N PHE A 493 64.64 -38.28 -7.49
CA PHE A 493 66.04 -38.62 -7.19
C PHE A 493 66.69 -39.54 -8.25
N ARG A 494 65.91 -40.42 -8.92
CA ARG A 494 66.42 -41.21 -10.04
C ARG A 494 66.78 -40.35 -11.26
N LYS A 495 65.97 -39.33 -11.56
CA LYS A 495 66.23 -38.41 -12.68
C LYS A 495 67.49 -37.56 -12.48
N LEU A 496 67.84 -37.24 -11.24
CA LEU A 496 69.10 -36.53 -10.91
C LEU A 496 70.35 -37.30 -11.36
N HIS A 497 70.30 -38.64 -11.37
CA HIS A 497 71.42 -39.50 -11.75
C HIS A 497 71.53 -39.77 -13.26
N LEU A 498 70.48 -39.47 -14.04
CA LEU A 498 70.39 -39.82 -15.48
C LEU A 498 70.88 -38.70 -16.42
N GLU A 499 71.10 -37.49 -15.92
CA GLU A 499 71.71 -36.42 -16.72
C GLU A 499 73.25 -36.53 -16.69
N PRO A 500 73.92 -36.99 -17.76
CA PRO A 500 75.37 -37.10 -17.79
C PRO A 500 76.01 -35.72 -17.91
N GLU A 501 77.18 -35.54 -17.29
CA GLU A 501 78.01 -34.36 -17.47
C GLU A 501 78.30 -34.14 -18.97
N LYS A 502 77.67 -33.12 -19.56
CA LYS A 502 78.01 -32.68 -20.92
C LYS A 502 79.26 -31.78 -20.88
N SER A 503 80.42 -32.45 -20.99
CA SER A 503 81.70 -32.03 -21.63
C SER A 503 82.79 -31.38 -20.74
N PRO A 504 84.09 -31.41 -21.13
CA PRO A 504 84.93 -32.58 -21.49
C PRO A 504 86.30 -32.60 -20.74
N ASN A 505 86.94 -33.78 -20.69
CA ASN A 505 88.34 -34.10 -20.33
C ASN A 505 88.90 -33.79 -18.92
N PRO A 506 89.43 -34.82 -18.21
CA PRO A 506 90.17 -34.62 -16.97
C PRO A 506 91.64 -34.30 -17.29
N THR A 507 92.10 -33.09 -16.95
CA THR A 507 93.54 -32.82 -16.85
C THR A 507 93.84 -32.20 -15.48
N GLY A 508 94.64 -32.91 -14.68
CA GLY A 508 95.20 -32.43 -13.41
C GLY A 508 94.66 -33.18 -12.17
N PRO A 509 95.53 -33.72 -11.30
CA PRO A 509 95.12 -34.50 -10.13
C PRO A 509 94.74 -33.63 -8.91
N ASN A 510 94.34 -32.37 -9.09
CA ASN A 510 94.10 -31.46 -7.96
C ASN A 510 93.09 -30.33 -8.19
N THR A 511 92.10 -30.53 -9.06
CA THR A 511 90.99 -29.57 -9.22
C THR A 511 89.83 -29.94 -8.32
N ASP A 512 89.43 -29.01 -7.45
CA ASP A 512 88.25 -29.07 -6.60
C ASP A 512 87.04 -29.61 -7.37
N ARG A 513 86.70 -30.89 -7.15
CA ARG A 513 85.48 -31.53 -7.65
C ARG A 513 84.20 -30.90 -7.08
N TYR A 514 84.31 -29.90 -6.19
CA TYR A 514 83.26 -29.10 -5.58
C TYR A 514 83.18 -27.68 -6.16
N SER A 515 83.22 -27.58 -7.49
CA SER A 515 83.08 -26.27 -8.17
C SER A 515 81.69 -25.66 -7.96
N ASP A 516 81.60 -24.32 -8.03
CA ASP A 516 80.34 -23.55 -8.08
C ASP A 516 79.27 -24.16 -9.02
N ASN A 517 79.70 -24.90 -10.04
CA ASN A 517 78.83 -25.59 -10.99
C ASN A 517 77.97 -26.68 -10.33
N HIS A 518 78.46 -27.37 -9.29
CA HIS A 518 77.69 -28.39 -8.57
C HIS A 518 76.50 -27.76 -7.82
N PHE A 519 76.74 -26.68 -7.06
CA PHE A 519 75.68 -25.97 -6.34
C PHE A 519 74.73 -25.24 -7.29
N ARG A 520 75.20 -24.73 -8.43
CA ARG A 520 74.32 -24.20 -9.50
C ARG A 520 73.40 -25.28 -10.05
N ARG A 521 73.89 -26.51 -10.26
CA ARG A 521 73.08 -27.63 -10.73
C ARG A 521 72.01 -28.03 -9.70
N ILE A 522 72.37 -28.10 -8.41
CA ILE A 522 71.41 -28.33 -7.33
C ILE A 522 70.30 -27.27 -7.36
N GLY A 523 70.67 -25.98 -7.44
CA GLY A 523 69.70 -24.88 -7.56
C GLY A 523 68.79 -25.01 -8.78
N SER A 524 69.34 -25.37 -9.95
CA SER A 524 68.57 -25.59 -11.18
C SER A 524 67.58 -26.75 -11.06
N ASN A 525 67.99 -27.86 -10.44
CA ASN A 525 67.15 -29.03 -10.24
C ASN A 525 66.00 -28.75 -9.26
N VAL A 526 66.30 -28.04 -8.17
CA VAL A 526 65.30 -27.58 -7.20
C VAL A 526 64.32 -26.61 -7.88
N ASN A 527 64.81 -25.68 -8.71
CA ASN A 527 63.96 -24.76 -9.47
C ASN A 527 63.02 -25.49 -10.43
N ALA A 528 63.50 -26.53 -11.13
CA ALA A 528 62.66 -27.34 -12.01
C ALA A 528 61.53 -28.05 -11.24
N TYR A 529 61.84 -28.60 -10.06
CA TYR A 529 60.83 -29.21 -9.19
C TYR A 529 59.82 -28.18 -8.66
N ILE A 530 60.27 -27.01 -8.21
CA ILE A 530 59.40 -25.93 -7.74
C ILE A 530 58.46 -25.45 -8.85
N ASN A 531 58.94 -25.35 -10.09
CA ASN A 531 58.09 -24.97 -11.22
C ASN A 531 56.99 -26.02 -11.49
N MET A 532 57.33 -27.31 -11.40
CA MET A 532 56.33 -28.38 -11.50
C MET A 532 55.28 -28.28 -10.39
N VAL A 533 55.70 -28.10 -9.14
CA VAL A 533 54.78 -27.92 -8.00
C VAL A 533 53.93 -26.65 -8.16
N CYS A 534 54.53 -25.56 -8.65
CA CYS A 534 53.84 -24.31 -8.94
C CYS A 534 52.70 -24.53 -9.97
N ASP A 535 52.94 -25.30 -11.03
CA ASP A 535 51.93 -25.62 -12.03
C ASP A 535 50.82 -26.51 -11.45
N THR A 536 51.15 -27.47 -10.57
CA THR A 536 50.14 -28.26 -9.84
C THR A 536 49.30 -27.37 -8.92
N LEU A 537 49.93 -26.52 -8.12
CA LEU A 537 49.26 -25.62 -7.17
C LEU A 537 48.37 -24.58 -7.86
N LYS A 538 48.75 -24.08 -9.04
CA LYS A 538 47.90 -23.20 -9.88
C LYS A 538 46.55 -23.83 -10.19
N HIS A 539 46.46 -25.16 -10.28
CA HIS A 539 45.20 -25.86 -10.54
C HIS A 539 44.52 -26.38 -9.27
N SER A 540 45.28 -26.81 -8.28
CA SER A 540 44.74 -27.40 -7.05
C SER A 540 44.18 -26.34 -6.09
N ILE A 541 44.84 -25.18 -5.96
CA ILE A 541 44.39 -24.10 -5.05
C ILE A 541 43.01 -23.57 -5.46
N PRO A 542 42.75 -23.16 -6.73
CA PRO A 542 41.42 -22.71 -7.13
C PRO A 542 40.33 -23.75 -6.88
N LYS A 543 40.60 -25.03 -7.16
CA LYS A 543 39.63 -26.12 -6.90
C LYS A 543 39.28 -26.24 -5.43
N ALA A 544 40.27 -26.14 -4.54
CA ALA A 544 40.06 -26.18 -3.10
C ALA A 544 39.26 -24.96 -2.61
N VAL A 545 39.60 -23.76 -3.07
CA VAL A 545 38.87 -22.53 -2.71
C VAL A 545 37.42 -22.58 -3.20
N VAL A 546 37.20 -23.01 -4.45
CA VAL A 546 35.85 -23.15 -5.00
C VAL A 546 35.05 -24.21 -4.24
N TYR A 547 35.66 -25.33 -3.88
CA TYR A 547 34.99 -26.40 -3.15
C TYR A 547 34.60 -25.97 -1.72
N CYS A 548 35.55 -25.41 -0.96
CA CYS A 548 35.35 -25.05 0.44
C CYS A 548 34.59 -23.74 0.65
N GLN A 549 34.69 -22.77 -0.27
CA GLN A 549 34.02 -21.47 -0.13
C GLN A 549 32.86 -21.30 -1.09
N VAL A 550 33.11 -21.29 -2.39
CA VAL A 550 32.11 -20.87 -3.39
C VAL A 550 30.92 -21.84 -3.43
N ARG A 551 31.21 -23.15 -3.45
CA ARG A 551 30.20 -24.20 -3.50
C ARG A 551 29.44 -24.33 -2.18
N GLU A 552 30.12 -24.16 -1.05
CA GLU A 552 29.46 -24.16 0.27
C GLU A 552 28.63 -22.89 0.49
N ALA A 553 29.11 -21.71 0.08
CA ALA A 553 28.32 -20.48 0.06
C ALA A 553 27.07 -20.62 -0.81
N LYS A 554 27.13 -21.35 -1.93
CA LYS A 554 25.95 -21.61 -2.77
C LYS A 554 24.91 -22.53 -2.10
N ARG A 555 25.37 -23.50 -1.29
CA ARG A 555 24.53 -24.58 -0.74
C ARG A 555 24.02 -24.31 0.67
N SER A 556 24.87 -23.72 1.50
CA SER A 556 24.79 -23.81 2.95
C SER A 556 24.81 -22.46 3.66
N LEU A 557 24.68 -21.34 2.93
CA LEU A 557 24.81 -19.97 3.47
C LEU A 557 23.87 -19.70 4.65
N LEU A 558 22.59 -20.05 4.49
CA LEU A 558 21.56 -19.82 5.50
C LEU A 558 21.14 -21.08 6.26
N THR A 559 21.80 -22.23 6.08
CA THR A 559 21.38 -23.50 6.72
C THR A 559 21.37 -23.41 8.25
N HIS A 560 22.38 -22.78 8.85
CA HIS A 560 22.42 -22.55 10.30
C HIS A 560 21.34 -21.56 10.74
N PHE A 561 21.08 -20.54 9.93
CA PHE A 561 20.04 -19.55 10.18
C PHE A 561 18.65 -20.20 10.19
N TYR A 562 18.35 -21.06 9.22
CA TYR A 562 17.09 -21.82 9.18
C TYR A 562 16.87 -22.65 10.45
N ALA A 563 17.91 -23.33 10.93
CA ALA A 563 17.85 -24.11 12.16
C ALA A 563 17.64 -23.23 13.42
N GLN A 564 18.20 -22.01 13.44
CA GLN A 564 18.01 -21.06 14.53
C GLN A 564 16.60 -20.46 14.51
N VAL A 565 16.11 -20.01 13.35
CA VAL A 565 14.78 -19.42 13.20
C VAL A 565 13.68 -20.42 13.57
N GLY A 566 13.82 -21.69 13.19
CA GLY A 566 12.88 -22.75 13.56
C GLY A 566 12.81 -23.06 15.06
N ARG A 567 13.77 -22.59 15.86
CA ARG A 567 13.79 -22.73 17.33
C ARG A 567 13.35 -21.47 18.07
N ARG A 568 13.10 -20.36 17.37
CA ARG A 568 12.71 -19.09 18.00
C ARG A 568 11.22 -19.10 18.38
N GLU A 569 10.93 -18.49 19.52
CA GLU A 569 9.55 -18.29 19.99
C GLU A 569 8.83 -17.19 19.21
N LYS A 570 7.49 -17.18 19.26
CA LYS A 570 6.61 -16.26 18.52
C LYS A 570 7.00 -14.79 18.69
N GLU A 571 7.32 -14.35 19.90
CA GLU A 571 7.68 -12.95 20.18
C GLU A 571 8.95 -12.52 19.44
N ARG A 572 9.94 -13.42 19.34
CA ARG A 572 11.19 -13.16 18.61
C ARG A 572 11.00 -13.22 17.10
N LEU A 573 10.09 -14.06 16.60
CA LEU A 573 9.72 -14.07 15.17
C LEU A 573 9.00 -12.78 14.78
N GLY A 574 8.11 -12.29 15.64
CA GLY A 574 7.45 -11.00 15.46
C GLY A 574 8.45 -9.83 15.45
N ALA A 575 9.43 -9.83 16.35
CA ALA A 575 10.47 -8.79 16.40
C ALA A 575 11.37 -8.75 15.16
N MET A 576 11.55 -9.87 14.45
CA MET A 576 12.30 -9.90 13.19
C MET A 576 11.51 -9.28 12.02
N LEU A 577 10.19 -9.29 12.10
CA LEU A 577 9.27 -8.74 11.10
C LEU A 577 8.80 -7.34 11.51
N ASP A 578 9.73 -6.54 12.04
CA ASP A 578 9.47 -5.15 12.37
C ASP A 578 9.33 -4.33 11.08
N GLU A 579 8.27 -3.53 11.02
CA GLU A 579 7.99 -2.67 9.89
C GLU A 579 7.97 -1.20 10.34
N ASP A 580 8.18 -0.30 9.38
CA ASP A 580 7.98 1.13 9.60
C ASP A 580 6.52 1.39 10.05
N PRO A 581 6.29 2.02 11.22
CA PRO A 581 4.95 2.32 11.71
C PRO A 581 4.09 3.08 10.70
N THR A 582 4.70 3.95 9.88
CA THR A 582 3.99 4.72 8.86
C THR A 582 3.50 3.83 7.71
N LEU A 583 4.29 2.84 7.31
CA LEU A 583 3.90 1.84 6.31
C LEU A 583 2.82 0.91 6.85
N MET A 584 2.91 0.53 8.13
CA MET A 584 1.89 -0.29 8.81
C MET A 584 0.54 0.44 8.85
N GLU A 585 0.52 1.71 9.27
CA GLU A 585 -0.71 2.51 9.31
C GLU A 585 -1.30 2.69 7.92
N LYS A 586 -0.47 3.01 6.92
CA LYS A 586 -0.90 3.14 5.52
C LYS A 586 -1.51 1.82 5.00
N ARG A 587 -0.86 0.69 5.28
CA ARG A 587 -1.36 -0.64 4.88
C ARG A 587 -2.66 -0.99 5.57
N ALA A 588 -2.78 -0.72 6.87
CA ALA A 588 -4.00 -0.97 7.62
C ALA A 588 -5.17 -0.14 7.07
N ALA A 589 -4.91 1.12 6.69
CA ALA A 589 -5.90 1.98 6.03
C ALA A 589 -6.33 1.42 4.67
N ILE A 590 -5.38 1.00 3.81
CA ILE A 590 -5.66 0.39 2.50
C ILE A 590 -6.44 -0.92 2.67
N ALA A 591 -6.03 -1.79 3.59
CA ALA A 591 -6.69 -3.07 3.84
C ALA A 591 -8.13 -2.89 4.32
N LYS A 592 -8.37 -1.95 5.25
CA LYS A 592 -9.71 -1.60 5.73
C LYS A 592 -10.57 -1.03 4.59
N ARG A 593 -9.99 -0.17 3.74
CA ARG A 593 -10.69 0.36 2.55
C ARG A 593 -11.04 -0.79 1.60
N LEU A 594 -10.10 -1.66 1.27
CA LEU A 594 -10.30 -2.81 0.38
C LEU A 594 -11.41 -3.75 0.87
N GLU A 595 -11.45 -4.06 2.18
CA GLU A 595 -12.49 -4.89 2.78
C GLU A 595 -13.89 -4.27 2.60
N LEU A 596 -14.00 -2.95 2.76
CA LEU A 596 -15.27 -2.24 2.57
C LEU A 596 -15.71 -2.21 1.11
N TYR A 597 -14.81 -1.98 0.15
CA TYR A 597 -15.17 -2.05 -1.27
C TYR A 597 -15.57 -3.48 -1.69
N LYS A 598 -14.91 -4.51 -1.15
CA LYS A 598 -15.31 -5.91 -1.35
C LYS A 598 -16.69 -6.20 -0.77
N SER A 599 -16.93 -5.78 0.48
CA SER A 599 -18.25 -5.91 1.10
C SER A 599 -19.33 -5.17 0.31
N ALA A 600 -19.05 -3.95 -0.17
CA ALA A 600 -19.97 -3.19 -1.00
C ALA A 600 -20.28 -3.89 -2.32
N ARG A 601 -19.26 -4.47 -2.98
CA ARG A 601 -19.46 -5.27 -4.21
C ARG A 601 -20.35 -6.48 -3.94
N ASP A 602 -20.05 -7.25 -2.89
CA ASP A 602 -20.80 -8.47 -2.55
C ASP A 602 -22.26 -8.12 -2.20
N GLU A 603 -22.50 -7.00 -1.51
CA GLU A 603 -23.86 -6.49 -1.28
C GLU A 603 -24.56 -6.09 -2.59
N ILE A 604 -23.88 -5.38 -3.51
CA ILE A 604 -24.48 -5.00 -4.80
C ILE A 604 -24.83 -6.24 -5.61
N ASP A 605 -23.94 -7.22 -5.69
CA ASP A 605 -24.17 -8.47 -6.42
C ASP A 605 -25.36 -9.25 -5.82
N SER A 606 -25.50 -9.27 -4.49
CA SER A 606 -26.64 -9.92 -3.82
C SER A 606 -28.00 -9.31 -4.18
N VAL A 607 -28.02 -8.03 -4.57
CA VAL A 607 -29.22 -7.28 -4.95
C VAL A 607 -29.44 -7.29 -6.46
N ALA A 608 -28.38 -7.21 -7.27
CA ALA A 608 -28.45 -7.14 -8.72
C ALA A 608 -28.89 -8.45 -9.38
N TRP A 609 -28.57 -9.60 -8.76
CA TRP A 609 -28.85 -10.94 -9.30
C TRP A 609 -30.08 -11.63 -8.70
N LYS A 610 -30.91 -10.90 -7.94
CA LYS A 610 -32.23 -11.33 -7.46
C LYS A 610 -33.35 -10.61 -8.20
#